data_AF-A0AAE1XHV7-F1
#
_entry.id   AF-A0AAE1XHV7-F1
#
_cell.length_a   1.000
_cell.length_b   1.000
_cell.length_c   1.000
_cell.angle_alpha   90.00
_cell.angle_beta   90.00
_cell.angle_gamma   90.00
#
_symmetry.space_group_name_H-M   'P 1'
#
loop_
_entity.id
_entity.type
_entity.pdbx_description
1 polymer ?
#
loop_
_entity_poly.entity_id
_entity_poly.type
_entity_poly.pdbx_seq_one_letter_code
_entity_poly.pdbx_strand_id
1 'polypeptide(L)'
;MRRCHISIYKTLMNSLYGRFGINPRSTITEVCLEYRYNYLIRNSELIFIEKLNELYYVISYWDNPGNNCWKGDPSERWNPPRISAIQLAAAITASARIYMYPFISREDCYYTDTDSVVLGQPLPEEWISSSTLEEGDNVLKHKGAAKAFISKEWFESQYQDLSRTEQIQVSANFRIDYKSMNITRKNTMVRLGIKEGTKRKPVYDENIWVDTEPIEITDLGKGNAISHISQMVIKSLKRQILQLRDENTKILSKMAEKEGGNPADKEKDGERTHYPDNRQDSS
;
A
#
# COMPACT_ATOMS: atom_id res chain seq x y z
N MET A 1 -3.34 -30.29 23.41
CA MET A 1 -1.98 -29.69 23.49
C MET A 1 -1.13 -29.89 22.23
N ARG A 2 -0.96 -31.10 21.67
CA ARG A 2 -0.04 -31.36 20.53
C ARG A 2 -0.26 -30.46 19.28
N ARG A 3 -1.51 -30.19 18.89
CA ARG A 3 -1.83 -29.31 17.75
C ARG A 3 -1.43 -27.83 17.94
N CYS A 4 -1.47 -27.32 19.17
CA CYS A 4 -1.01 -25.94 19.46
C CYS A 4 0.50 -25.80 19.27
N HIS A 5 1.29 -26.77 19.76
CA HIS A 5 2.75 -26.72 19.61
C HIS A 5 3.17 -26.77 18.13
N ILE A 6 2.56 -27.66 17.33
CA ILE A 6 2.83 -27.73 15.88
C ILE A 6 2.53 -26.38 15.20
N SER A 7 1.43 -25.73 15.57
CA SER A 7 1.04 -24.44 14.99
C SER A 7 2.03 -23.31 15.34
N ILE A 8 2.54 -23.32 16.58
CA ILE A 8 3.56 -22.36 17.04
C ILE A 8 4.87 -22.57 16.27
N TYR A 9 5.35 -23.82 16.15
CA TYR A 9 6.58 -24.12 15.41
C TYR A 9 6.46 -23.77 13.92
N LYS A 10 5.35 -24.11 13.27
CA LYS A 10 5.08 -23.71 11.88
C LYS A 10 5.11 -22.19 11.72
N THR A 11 4.45 -21.47 12.62
CA THR A 11 4.42 -19.99 12.58
C THR A 11 5.81 -19.40 12.79
N LEU A 12 6.58 -19.93 13.74
CA LEU A 12 7.92 -19.46 14.04
C LEU A 12 8.86 -19.66 12.85
N MET A 13 8.85 -20.84 12.24
CA MET A 13 9.69 -21.15 11.07
C MET A 13 9.29 -20.30 9.85
N ASN A 14 8.00 -20.16 9.57
CA ASN A 14 7.52 -19.35 8.45
C ASN A 14 7.81 -17.85 8.64
N SER A 15 7.71 -17.35 9.88
CA SER A 15 8.00 -15.96 10.18
C SER A 15 9.50 -15.66 10.15
N LEU A 16 10.35 -16.64 10.49
CA LEU A 16 11.79 -16.47 10.55
C LEU A 16 12.38 -16.16 9.17
N TYR A 17 12.12 -17.01 8.16
CA TYR A 17 12.68 -16.75 6.83
C TYR A 17 12.06 -15.50 6.18
N GLY A 18 10.77 -15.23 6.44
CA GLY A 18 10.10 -14.01 6.01
C GLY A 18 10.77 -12.75 6.58
N ARG A 19 11.26 -12.82 7.83
CA ARG A 19 11.98 -11.72 8.48
C ARG A 19 13.33 -11.42 7.81
N PHE A 20 14.00 -12.42 7.25
CA PHE A 20 15.24 -12.22 6.49
C PHE A 20 15.01 -11.41 5.20
N GLY A 21 13.85 -11.56 4.57
CA GLY A 21 13.47 -10.88 3.33
C GLY A 21 12.64 -9.60 3.50
N ILE A 22 12.64 -8.98 4.68
CA ILE A 22 11.87 -7.75 4.92
C ILE A 22 12.32 -6.64 3.97
N ASN A 23 11.33 -6.02 3.30
CA ASN A 23 11.56 -4.85 2.47
C ASN A 23 12.05 -3.68 3.35
N PRO A 24 13.20 -3.06 3.05
CA PRO A 24 13.69 -1.91 3.79
C PRO A 24 12.77 -0.69 3.68
N ARG A 25 11.99 -0.60 2.60
CA ARG A 25 10.93 0.40 2.45
C ARG A 25 9.71 -0.07 3.23
N SER A 26 9.36 0.66 4.28
CA SER A 26 8.27 0.28 5.19
C SER A 26 7.10 1.24 5.07
N THR A 27 5.90 0.75 5.36
CA THR A 27 4.71 1.60 5.48
C THR A 27 4.56 2.01 6.93
N ILE A 28 4.64 3.31 7.20
CA ILE A 28 4.29 3.88 8.50
C ILE A 28 2.84 4.34 8.44
N THR A 29 2.06 4.02 9.46
CA THR A 29 0.73 4.60 9.68
C THR A 29 0.71 5.26 11.04
N GLU A 30 0.46 6.57 11.08
CA GLU A 30 0.43 7.35 12.31
C GLU A 30 -0.83 8.22 12.40
N VAL A 31 -1.30 8.43 13.63
CA VAL A 31 -2.29 9.46 13.95
C VAL A 31 -1.51 10.72 14.31
N CYS A 32 -1.74 11.81 13.59
CA CYS A 32 -0.97 13.03 13.74
C CYS A 32 -1.83 14.30 13.69
N LEU A 33 -1.27 15.38 14.21
CA LEU A 33 -1.88 16.71 14.19
C LEU A 33 -1.64 17.40 12.84
N GLU A 34 -2.38 18.48 12.57
CA GLU A 34 -2.34 19.20 11.30
C GLU A 34 -0.93 19.64 10.86
N TYR A 35 -0.07 20.08 11.78
CA TYR A 35 1.30 20.49 11.43
C TYR A 35 2.13 19.32 10.88
N ARG A 36 1.99 18.13 11.48
CA ARG A 36 2.70 16.91 11.06
C ARG A 36 2.12 16.37 9.75
N TYR A 37 0.80 16.45 9.59
CA TYR A 37 0.12 16.19 8.33
C TYR A 37 0.66 17.05 7.18
N ASN A 38 0.76 18.37 7.41
CA ASN A 38 1.26 19.31 6.40
C ASN A 38 2.74 19.05 6.06
N TYR A 39 3.54 18.66 7.06
CA TYR A 39 4.93 18.24 6.84
C TYR A 39 5.01 16.99 5.95
N LEU A 40 4.25 15.95 6.28
CA LEU A 40 4.28 14.67 5.57
C LEU A 40 3.79 14.80 4.12
N ILE A 41 2.73 15.56 3.86
CA ILE A 41 2.27 15.78 2.48
C ILE A 41 3.35 16.32 1.56
N ARG A 42 4.25 17.16 2.10
CA ARG A 42 5.29 17.83 1.32
C ARG A 42 6.56 17.01 1.21
N ASN A 43 6.81 16.10 2.16
CA ASN A 43 8.12 15.46 2.34
C ASN A 43 8.09 13.93 2.26
N SER A 44 6.92 13.29 2.19
CA SER A 44 6.81 11.84 2.12
C SER A 44 5.92 11.37 0.97
N GLU A 45 6.14 10.12 0.55
CA GLU A 45 5.31 9.47 -0.45
C GLU A 45 4.10 8.84 0.23
N LEU A 46 2.97 9.52 0.13
CA LEU A 46 1.74 9.15 0.85
C LEU A 46 1.06 7.94 0.21
N ILE A 47 0.45 7.12 1.07
CA ILE A 47 -0.34 5.92 0.73
C ILE A 47 -1.81 6.14 1.09
N PHE A 48 -2.08 6.78 2.23
CA PHE A 48 -3.43 6.94 2.73
C PHE A 48 -3.54 8.18 3.62
N ILE A 49 -4.70 8.84 3.58
CA ILE A 49 -5.01 9.99 4.42
C ILE A 49 -6.49 9.95 4.76
N GLU A 50 -6.82 10.05 6.04
CA GLU A 50 -8.18 10.29 6.51
C GLU A 50 -8.18 11.29 7.67
N LYS A 51 -9.05 12.30 7.60
CA LYS A 51 -9.27 13.21 8.72
C LYS A 51 -10.20 12.52 9.72
N LEU A 52 -9.73 12.29 10.94
CA LEU A 52 -10.53 11.67 12.00
C LEU A 52 -11.49 12.68 12.62
N ASN A 53 -10.98 13.85 12.99
CA ASN A 53 -11.73 14.95 13.57
C ASN A 53 -11.03 16.28 13.25
N GLU A 54 -11.43 17.39 13.87
CA GLU A 54 -10.87 18.71 13.57
C GLU A 54 -9.35 18.81 13.80
N LEU A 55 -8.80 18.02 14.73
CA LEU A 55 -7.40 18.10 15.16
C LEU A 55 -6.53 16.98 14.58
N TYR A 56 -7.08 15.79 14.38
CA TYR A 56 -6.31 14.58 14.09
C TYR A 56 -6.56 14.03 12.68
N TYR A 57 -5.47 13.53 12.10
CA TYR A 57 -5.41 12.86 10.81
C TYR A 57 -4.77 11.49 10.97
N VAL A 58 -5.31 10.46 10.32
CA VAL A 58 -4.63 9.19 10.07
C VAL A 58 -3.93 9.30 8.73
N ILE A 59 -2.62 9.09 8.73
CA ILE A 59 -1.83 9.10 7.50
C ILE A 59 -1.02 7.82 7.43
N SER A 60 -1.01 7.20 6.25
CA SER A 60 -0.04 6.18 5.89
C SER A 60 0.91 6.72 4.81
N TYR A 61 2.20 6.51 4.98
CA TYR A 61 3.24 6.94 4.04
C TYR A 61 4.37 5.92 3.97
N TRP A 62 5.11 5.95 2.88
CA TRP A 62 6.32 5.16 2.74
C TRP A 62 7.45 5.84 3.50
N ASP A 63 8.05 5.11 4.41
CA ASP A 63 9.34 5.43 4.98
C ASP A 63 10.43 4.77 4.14
N ASN A 64 11.32 5.60 3.60
CA ASN A 64 12.48 5.13 2.86
C ASN A 64 13.74 5.51 3.64
N PRO A 65 14.41 4.54 4.29
CA PRO A 65 15.66 4.82 5.00
C PRO A 65 16.77 5.37 4.09
N GLY A 66 16.61 5.28 2.76
CA GLY A 66 17.55 5.81 1.77
C GLY A 66 17.33 7.28 1.37
N ASN A 67 16.15 7.86 1.64
CA ASN A 67 15.87 9.26 1.30
C ASN A 67 16.37 10.26 2.35
N ASN A 68 16.64 9.79 3.57
CA ASN A 68 17.19 10.61 4.65
C ASN A 68 18.69 10.91 4.39
N CYS A 69 19.35 10.10 3.54
CA CYS A 69 20.75 10.28 3.17
C CYS A 69 21.01 11.53 2.30
N TRP A 70 19.98 12.09 1.66
CA TRP A 70 20.11 13.21 0.71
C TRP A 70 19.77 14.58 1.32
N LYS A 71 19.43 14.64 2.61
CA LYS A 71 19.16 15.90 3.34
C LYS A 71 20.33 16.33 4.23
N GLY A 72 21.56 16.29 3.71
CA GLY A 72 22.69 17.10 4.21
C GLY A 72 23.15 16.93 5.67
N ASP A 73 22.50 16.08 6.48
CA ASP A 73 22.89 15.78 7.85
C ASP A 73 23.72 14.47 7.87
N PRO A 74 25.02 14.53 8.22
CA PRO A 74 25.88 13.36 8.32
C PRO A 74 25.41 12.31 9.34
N SER A 75 24.47 12.67 10.24
CA SER A 75 23.90 11.77 11.23
C SER A 75 22.72 10.92 10.73
N GLU A 76 22.09 11.28 9.60
CA GLU A 76 21.00 10.53 8.94
C GLU A 76 21.54 9.46 7.97
N ARG A 77 22.44 8.62 8.48
CA ARG A 77 23.02 7.49 7.75
C ARG A 77 21.94 6.44 7.45
N TRP A 78 21.99 5.84 6.26
CA TRP A 78 21.20 4.65 5.88
C TRP A 78 21.10 3.68 7.08
N ASN A 79 19.87 3.46 7.55
CA ASN A 79 19.57 2.59 8.68
C ASN A 79 18.87 1.32 8.17
N PRO A 80 19.63 0.31 7.70
CA PRO A 80 19.02 -0.92 7.20
C PRO A 80 18.30 -1.64 8.34
N PRO A 81 17.26 -2.44 8.03
CA PRO A 81 16.64 -3.31 9.03
C PRO A 81 17.71 -4.20 9.67
N ARG A 82 17.89 -4.09 11.00
CA ARG A 82 18.98 -4.77 11.73
C ARG A 82 18.98 -6.31 11.63
N ILE A 83 17.91 -6.91 11.11
CA ILE A 83 17.67 -8.36 11.07
C ILE A 83 17.36 -8.85 9.64
N SER A 84 17.44 -7.98 8.62
CA SER A 84 17.27 -8.41 7.22
C SER A 84 18.56 -9.06 6.71
N ALA A 85 18.44 -10.28 6.20
CA ALA A 85 19.51 -11.01 5.54
C ALA A 85 18.97 -11.54 4.21
N ILE A 86 18.77 -10.63 3.25
CA ILE A 86 18.04 -10.92 2.01
C ILE A 86 18.69 -12.06 1.21
N GLN A 87 20.01 -12.23 1.31
CA GLN A 87 20.75 -13.34 0.73
C GLN A 87 20.30 -14.69 1.29
N LEU A 88 19.99 -14.79 2.59
CA LEU A 88 19.47 -16.02 3.19
C LEU A 88 18.03 -16.28 2.75
N ALA A 89 17.19 -15.25 2.71
CA ALA A 89 15.83 -15.38 2.19
C ALA A 89 15.81 -15.86 0.72
N ALA A 90 16.69 -15.30 -0.11
CA ALA A 90 16.86 -15.68 -1.51
C ALA A 90 17.34 -17.13 -1.63
N ALA A 91 18.36 -17.53 -0.86
CA ALA A 91 18.88 -18.89 -0.87
C ALA A 91 17.83 -19.91 -0.42
N ILE A 92 17.08 -19.65 0.67
CA ILE A 92 16.00 -20.53 1.14
C ILE A 92 14.92 -20.69 0.05
N THR A 93 14.48 -19.58 -0.55
CA THR A 93 13.45 -19.59 -1.60
C THR A 93 13.94 -20.33 -2.86
N ALA A 94 15.19 -20.11 -3.26
CA ALA A 94 15.81 -20.80 -4.39
C ALA A 94 15.92 -22.32 -4.14
N SER A 95 16.41 -22.71 -2.97
CA SER A 95 16.52 -24.12 -2.56
C SER A 95 15.14 -24.81 -2.53
N ALA A 96 14.10 -24.14 -2.02
CA ALA A 96 12.74 -24.67 -2.06
C ALA A 96 12.25 -24.88 -3.51
N ARG A 97 12.54 -23.94 -4.41
CA ARG A 97 12.18 -24.03 -5.83
C ARG A 97 12.94 -25.15 -6.56
N ILE A 98 14.24 -25.29 -6.28
CA ILE A 98 15.09 -26.37 -6.81
C ILE A 98 14.57 -27.72 -6.31
N TYR A 99 14.21 -27.83 -5.04
CA TYR A 99 13.63 -29.04 -4.47
C TYR A 99 12.30 -29.41 -5.13
N MET A 100 11.46 -28.42 -5.43
CA MET A 100 10.18 -28.66 -6.10
C MET A 100 10.33 -28.96 -7.60
N TYR A 101 11.45 -28.60 -8.22
CA TYR A 101 11.66 -28.68 -9.67
C TYR A 101 11.34 -30.06 -10.28
N PRO A 102 11.74 -31.21 -9.70
CA PRO A 102 11.42 -32.52 -10.26
C PRO A 102 9.92 -32.81 -10.39
N PHE A 103 9.08 -32.20 -9.54
CA PHE A 103 7.63 -32.33 -9.62
C PHE A 103 7.03 -31.34 -10.61
N ILE A 104 7.59 -30.12 -10.65
CA ILE A 104 7.17 -29.05 -11.57
C ILE A 104 7.48 -29.42 -13.02
N SER A 105 8.58 -30.10 -13.29
CA SER A 105 9.04 -30.46 -14.63
C SER A 105 8.37 -31.70 -15.22
N ARG A 106 7.40 -32.31 -14.52
CA ARG A 106 6.67 -33.47 -15.04
C ARG A 106 5.67 -33.02 -16.10
N GLU A 107 5.49 -33.85 -17.12
CA GLU A 107 4.51 -33.60 -18.20
C GLU A 107 3.06 -33.57 -17.69
N ASP A 108 2.77 -34.30 -16.61
CA ASP A 108 1.45 -34.39 -15.99
C ASP A 108 1.24 -33.37 -14.86
N CYS A 109 2.04 -32.30 -14.78
CA CYS A 109 1.91 -31.26 -13.77
C CYS A 109 0.90 -30.18 -14.19
N TYR A 110 -0.25 -30.11 -13.51
CA TYR A 110 -1.30 -29.13 -13.81
C TYR A 110 -1.13 -27.82 -13.03
N TYR A 111 -0.62 -27.87 -11.81
CA TYR A 111 -0.51 -26.68 -10.95
C TYR A 111 0.56 -26.82 -9.88
N THR A 112 1.16 -25.68 -9.50
CA THR A 112 2.16 -25.59 -8.43
C THR A 112 1.92 -24.32 -7.59
N ASP A 113 1.97 -24.43 -6.26
CA ASP A 113 2.02 -23.26 -5.36
C ASP A 113 2.96 -23.57 -4.19
N THR A 114 4.09 -22.86 -4.17
CA THR A 114 5.11 -22.90 -3.11
C THR A 114 5.66 -24.30 -2.81
N ASP A 115 4.94 -25.09 -2.03
CA ASP A 115 5.27 -26.43 -1.53
C ASP A 115 4.19 -27.48 -1.90
N SER A 116 3.27 -27.13 -2.82
CA SER A 116 2.20 -27.99 -3.28
C SER A 116 2.21 -28.15 -4.80
N VAL A 117 1.78 -29.34 -5.26
CA VAL A 117 1.70 -29.70 -6.68
C VAL A 117 0.41 -30.48 -6.95
N VAL A 118 -0.17 -30.30 -8.14
CA VAL A 118 -1.30 -31.09 -8.64
C VAL A 118 -0.83 -31.85 -9.87
N LEU A 119 -0.91 -33.18 -9.81
CA LEU A 119 -0.40 -34.10 -10.82
C LEU A 119 -1.53 -34.96 -11.40
N GLY A 120 -1.43 -35.34 -12.67
CA GLY A 120 -2.34 -36.27 -13.32
C GLY A 120 -2.15 -37.73 -12.90
N GLN A 121 -0.90 -38.12 -12.61
CA GLN A 121 -0.55 -39.44 -12.12
C GLN A 121 -0.02 -39.36 -10.68
N PRO A 122 -0.26 -40.39 -9.85
CA PRO A 122 0.25 -40.42 -8.48
C PRO A 122 1.79 -40.37 -8.45
N LEU A 123 2.33 -39.87 -7.34
CA LEU A 123 3.77 -39.96 -7.07
C LEU A 123 4.15 -41.41 -6.74
N PRO A 124 5.39 -41.84 -7.05
CA PRO A 124 5.91 -43.11 -6.56
C PRO A 124 5.86 -43.18 -5.03
N GLU A 125 5.57 -44.36 -4.47
CA GLU A 125 5.40 -44.54 -3.01
C GLU A 125 6.63 -44.09 -2.21
N GLU A 126 7.83 -44.20 -2.79
CA GLU A 126 9.11 -43.75 -2.19
C GLU A 126 9.13 -42.25 -1.85
N TRP A 127 8.35 -41.46 -2.58
CA TRP A 127 8.26 -40.00 -2.41
C TRP A 127 7.09 -39.60 -1.50
N ILE A 128 6.30 -40.57 -1.04
CA ILE A 128 5.11 -40.37 -0.21
C ILE A 128 5.43 -40.85 1.21
N SER A 129 5.56 -39.91 2.15
CA SER A 129 5.68 -40.27 3.56
C SER A 129 4.31 -40.55 4.19
N SER A 130 4.17 -41.71 4.84
CA SER A 130 2.98 -42.10 5.62
C SER A 130 2.68 -41.17 6.81
N SER A 131 3.64 -40.32 7.20
CA SER A 131 3.54 -39.44 8.37
C SER A 131 2.63 -38.21 8.18
N THR A 132 2.15 -37.96 6.95
CA THR A 132 1.35 -36.76 6.62
C THR A 132 0.06 -37.08 5.87
N LEU A 133 -0.54 -38.25 6.11
CA LEU A 133 -1.97 -38.38 5.90
C LEU A 133 -2.63 -37.86 7.19
N GLU A 134 -2.89 -36.54 7.26
CA GLU A 134 -4.06 -36.14 8.05
C GLU A 134 -5.21 -36.93 7.43
N GLU A 135 -5.73 -37.89 8.20
CA GLU A 135 -6.84 -38.78 7.85
C GLU A 135 -7.82 -38.14 6.87
N GLY A 136 -7.96 -38.75 5.69
CA GLY A 136 -9.17 -38.65 4.87
C GLY A 136 -9.43 -37.29 4.23
N ASP A 137 -9.71 -37.33 2.93
CA ASP A 137 -10.40 -36.30 2.17
C ASP A 137 -9.59 -35.05 1.82
N ASN A 138 -9.18 -34.99 0.54
CA ASN A 138 -9.00 -33.79 -0.29
C ASN A 138 -8.94 -32.47 0.51
N VAL A 139 -7.75 -32.06 0.93
CA VAL A 139 -7.58 -30.80 1.67
C VAL A 139 -7.84 -29.62 0.73
N LEU A 140 -9.08 -29.15 0.70
CA LEU A 140 -9.52 -28.02 -0.10
C LEU A 140 -9.06 -26.69 0.55
N LYS A 141 -7.95 -26.14 0.08
CA LYS A 141 -7.42 -24.86 0.59
C LYS A 141 -7.96 -23.68 -0.24
N HIS A 142 -9.05 -23.06 0.20
CA HIS A 142 -9.51 -21.79 -0.36
C HIS A 142 -8.97 -20.57 0.42
N LYS A 143 -8.72 -19.44 -0.26
CA LYS A 143 -8.26 -18.17 0.34
C LYS A 143 -9.41 -17.14 0.36
N GLY A 144 -9.58 -16.42 1.46
CA GLY A 144 -10.54 -15.30 1.57
C GLY A 144 -11.66 -15.52 2.59
N ALA A 145 -12.52 -14.49 2.74
CA ALA A 145 -13.54 -14.42 3.79
C ALA A 145 -14.59 -15.55 3.74
N ALA A 146 -14.79 -16.12 2.55
CA ALA A 146 -15.77 -17.15 2.26
C ALA A 146 -15.23 -18.59 2.40
N LYS A 147 -13.98 -18.77 2.84
CA LYS A 147 -13.29 -20.07 2.84
C LYS A 147 -14.12 -21.21 3.46
N ALA A 148 -14.84 -20.92 4.54
CA ALA A 148 -15.63 -21.92 5.28
C ALA A 148 -16.85 -22.46 4.50
N PHE A 149 -17.28 -21.77 3.45
CA PHE A 149 -18.47 -22.11 2.66
C PHE A 149 -18.14 -22.82 1.34
N ILE A 150 -16.85 -23.05 1.09
CA ILE A 150 -16.38 -23.60 -0.17
C ILE A 150 -16.08 -25.07 0.06
N SER A 151 -16.96 -25.90 -0.48
CA SER A 151 -16.86 -27.36 -0.45
C SER A 151 -16.43 -27.91 -1.81
N LYS A 152 -16.18 -29.22 -1.89
CA LYS A 152 -15.88 -29.90 -3.14
C LYS A 152 -17.06 -29.80 -4.12
N GLU A 153 -18.27 -30.01 -3.62
CA GLU A 153 -19.52 -29.93 -4.39
C GLU A 153 -19.72 -28.52 -4.95
N TRP A 154 -19.37 -27.49 -4.18
CA TRP A 154 -19.39 -26.11 -4.67
C TRP A 154 -18.47 -25.95 -5.89
N PHE A 155 -17.23 -26.43 -5.83
CA PHE A 155 -16.29 -26.37 -6.96
C PHE A 155 -16.80 -27.13 -8.18
N GLU A 156 -17.25 -28.37 -8.00
CA GLU A 156 -17.81 -29.17 -9.10
C GLU A 156 -19.01 -28.47 -9.75
N SER A 157 -19.84 -27.80 -8.94
CA SER A 157 -20.96 -27.04 -9.47
C SER A 157 -20.57 -25.81 -10.29
N GLN A 158 -19.39 -25.23 -10.04
CA GLN A 158 -18.85 -24.13 -10.84
C GLN A 158 -18.29 -24.61 -12.19
N TYR A 159 -17.77 -25.83 -12.27
CA TYR A 159 -17.35 -26.43 -13.55
C TYR A 159 -18.54 -26.75 -14.47
N GLN A 160 -19.71 -27.06 -13.89
CA GLN A 160 -20.95 -27.30 -14.64
C GLN A 160 -21.57 -26.00 -15.17
N ASP A 161 -21.43 -24.90 -14.41
CA ASP A 161 -21.91 -23.57 -14.80
C ASP A 161 -20.99 -22.49 -14.23
N LEU A 162 -20.14 -21.94 -15.11
CA LEU A 162 -19.19 -20.87 -14.81
C LEU A 162 -19.85 -19.56 -14.39
N SER A 163 -21.08 -19.33 -14.83
CA SER A 163 -21.86 -18.13 -14.50
C SER A 163 -22.50 -18.21 -13.11
N ARG A 164 -22.48 -19.40 -12.49
CA ARG A 164 -23.11 -19.65 -11.20
C ARG A 164 -22.48 -18.78 -10.12
N THR A 165 -23.29 -17.90 -9.55
CA THR A 165 -22.88 -17.12 -8.39
C THR A 165 -23.85 -17.30 -7.22
N GLU A 166 -23.29 -17.32 -6.02
CA GLU A 166 -24.04 -17.47 -4.77
C GLU A 166 -23.78 -16.26 -3.87
N GLN A 167 -24.80 -15.79 -3.15
CA GLN A 167 -24.61 -14.77 -2.14
C GLN A 167 -24.56 -15.41 -0.76
N ILE A 168 -23.44 -15.23 -0.07
CA ILE A 168 -23.25 -15.74 1.28
C ILE A 168 -22.97 -14.61 2.27
N GLN A 169 -23.43 -14.79 3.49
CA GLN A 169 -23.15 -13.87 4.57
C GLN A 169 -21.89 -14.31 5.31
N VAL A 170 -20.85 -13.48 5.28
CA VAL A 170 -19.61 -13.70 6.05
C VAL A 170 -19.54 -12.70 7.20
N SER A 171 -19.08 -13.15 8.36
CA SER A 171 -18.89 -12.28 9.52
C SER A 171 -17.42 -12.07 9.83
N ALA A 172 -16.98 -10.82 9.86
CA ALA A 172 -15.70 -10.41 10.43
C ALA A 172 -15.92 -9.99 11.89
N ASN A 173 -15.34 -10.73 12.82
CA ASN A 173 -15.60 -10.51 14.26
C ASN A 173 -14.90 -9.26 14.82
N PHE A 174 -13.82 -8.81 14.18
CA PHE A 174 -13.00 -7.69 14.65
C PHE A 174 -12.84 -6.64 13.54
N ARG A 175 -13.88 -5.84 13.30
CA ARG A 175 -13.83 -4.70 12.37
C ARG A 175 -13.67 -3.42 13.19
N ILE A 176 -12.60 -2.66 12.93
CA ILE A 176 -12.42 -1.34 13.53
C ILE A 176 -13.22 -0.33 12.71
N ASP A 177 -14.11 0.41 13.37
CA ASP A 177 -14.68 1.64 12.83
C ASP A 177 -13.76 2.80 13.24
N TYR A 178 -12.98 3.32 12.30
CA TYR A 178 -12.02 4.40 12.58
C TYR A 178 -12.69 5.72 12.99
N LYS A 179 -13.96 5.95 12.65
CA LYS A 179 -14.66 7.20 13.04
C LYS A 179 -15.11 7.16 14.49
N SER A 180 -15.63 6.03 14.92
CA SER A 180 -16.12 5.86 16.30
C SER A 180 -15.09 5.19 17.22
N MET A 181 -13.96 4.72 16.67
CA MET A 181 -12.92 3.92 17.33
C MET A 181 -13.45 2.64 18.00
N ASN A 182 -14.60 2.15 17.56
CA ASN A 182 -15.23 0.96 18.10
C ASN A 182 -14.82 -0.30 17.33
N ILE A 183 -14.68 -1.40 18.05
CA ILE A 183 -14.51 -2.73 17.47
C ILE A 183 -15.90 -3.35 17.36
N THR A 184 -16.32 -3.68 16.15
CA THR A 184 -17.64 -4.24 15.87
C THR A 184 -17.54 -5.54 15.08
N ARG A 185 -18.54 -6.40 15.28
CA ARG A 185 -18.78 -7.52 14.38
C ARG A 185 -19.46 -6.98 13.13
N LYS A 186 -18.83 -7.17 11.97
CA LYS A 186 -19.40 -6.77 10.68
C LYS A 186 -19.82 -7.98 9.87
N ASN A 187 -21.11 -8.07 9.59
CA ASN A 187 -21.65 -9.00 8.61
C ASN A 187 -21.60 -8.36 7.22
N THR A 188 -21.10 -9.09 6.23
CA THR A 188 -21.01 -8.61 4.84
C THR A 188 -21.56 -9.69 3.93
N MET A 189 -22.44 -9.29 3.00
CA MET A 189 -22.86 -10.16 1.90
C MET A 189 -21.76 -10.18 0.86
N VAL A 190 -21.25 -11.37 0.56
CA VAL A 190 -20.20 -11.58 -0.44
C VAL A 190 -20.77 -12.45 -1.55
N ARG A 191 -20.53 -12.04 -2.80
CA ARG A 191 -20.84 -12.83 -3.98
C ARG A 191 -19.71 -13.83 -4.23
N LEU A 192 -20.01 -15.10 -4.06
CA LEU A 192 -19.17 -16.23 -4.45
C LEU A 192 -19.41 -16.57 -5.91
N GLY A 193 -18.33 -16.83 -6.64
CA GLY A 193 -18.35 -17.25 -8.04
C GLY A 193 -16.96 -17.15 -8.65
N ILE A 194 -16.70 -17.90 -9.71
CA ILE A 194 -15.46 -17.77 -10.48
C ILE A 194 -15.52 -16.48 -11.29
N LYS A 195 -14.55 -15.59 -11.08
CA LYS A 195 -14.43 -14.35 -11.86
C LYS A 195 -13.38 -14.52 -12.96
N GLU A 196 -13.86 -14.81 -14.15
CA GLU A 196 -13.05 -14.95 -15.35
C GLU A 196 -12.29 -13.66 -15.71
N GLY A 197 -11.18 -13.80 -16.44
CA GLY A 197 -10.51 -12.67 -17.09
C GLY A 197 -9.83 -11.66 -16.17
N THR A 198 -9.68 -11.95 -14.87
CA THR A 198 -8.97 -11.05 -13.94
C THR A 198 -7.46 -11.23 -13.94
N LYS A 199 -6.98 -12.47 -14.12
CA LYS A 199 -5.55 -12.81 -14.15
C LYS A 199 -5.16 -13.75 -15.29
N ARG A 200 -6.11 -14.56 -15.75
CA ARG A 200 -5.93 -15.56 -16.81
C ARG A 200 -7.17 -15.55 -17.71
N LYS A 201 -6.98 -15.86 -19.00
CA LYS A 201 -8.04 -16.05 -20.00
C LYS A 201 -8.39 -17.54 -20.07
N PRO A 202 -9.67 -17.94 -20.08
CA PRO A 202 -10.05 -19.33 -20.29
C PRO A 202 -9.70 -19.78 -21.72
N VAL A 203 -9.25 -21.04 -21.85
CA VAL A 203 -8.95 -21.74 -23.11
C VAL A 203 -10.00 -22.83 -23.29
N TYR A 204 -10.67 -22.83 -24.43
CA TYR A 204 -11.73 -23.78 -24.75
C TYR A 204 -11.31 -24.71 -25.88
N ASP A 205 -11.66 -25.99 -25.74
CA ASP A 205 -11.62 -26.98 -26.80
C ASP A 205 -13.04 -27.50 -27.01
N GLU A 206 -13.56 -27.42 -28.24
CA GLU A 206 -14.95 -27.81 -28.57
C GLU A 206 -16.03 -27.27 -27.60
N ASN A 207 -15.92 -26.00 -27.17
CA ASN A 207 -16.75 -25.33 -26.15
C ASN A 207 -16.65 -25.87 -24.72
N ILE A 208 -15.74 -26.81 -24.46
CA ILE A 208 -15.41 -27.30 -23.13
C ILE A 208 -14.23 -26.49 -22.59
N TRP A 209 -14.35 -25.97 -21.38
CA TRP A 209 -13.25 -25.26 -20.74
C TRP A 209 -12.15 -26.26 -20.36
N VAL A 210 -10.99 -26.18 -21.02
CA VAL A 210 -9.88 -27.14 -20.83
C VAL A 210 -8.70 -26.57 -20.06
N ASP A 211 -8.42 -25.26 -20.17
CA ASP A 211 -7.28 -24.64 -19.48
C ASP A 211 -7.40 -23.10 -19.37
N THR A 212 -6.36 -22.41 -18.91
CA THR A 212 -6.28 -20.96 -18.84
C THR A 212 -4.90 -20.43 -19.24
N GLU A 213 -4.87 -19.38 -20.05
CA GLU A 213 -3.64 -18.67 -20.44
C GLU A 213 -3.43 -17.39 -19.60
N PRO A 214 -2.18 -17.00 -19.30
CA PRO A 214 -1.90 -15.71 -18.66
C PRO A 214 -2.43 -14.51 -19.47
N ILE A 215 -2.88 -13.45 -18.80
CA ILE A 215 -3.21 -12.19 -19.48
C ILE A 215 -1.91 -11.41 -19.72
N GLU A 216 -1.65 -11.03 -20.98
CA GLU A 216 -0.61 -10.03 -21.29
C GLU A 216 -1.02 -8.65 -20.77
N ILE A 217 -0.23 -8.09 -19.86
CA ILE A 217 -0.43 -6.74 -19.33
C ILE A 217 0.36 -5.77 -20.22
N THR A 218 -0.32 -5.12 -21.15
CA THR A 218 0.31 -4.20 -22.13
C THR A 218 0.19 -2.72 -21.77
N ASP A 219 -0.59 -2.35 -20.76
CA ASP A 219 -0.82 -0.95 -20.41
C ASP A 219 -0.76 -0.69 -18.89
N LEU A 220 0.37 -0.15 -18.44
CA LEU A 220 0.57 0.37 -17.08
C LEU A 220 0.26 1.89 -17.01
N GLY A 221 -0.16 2.52 -18.11
CA GLY A 221 0.01 3.96 -18.31
C GLY A 221 -1.23 4.79 -18.61
N LYS A 222 -2.39 4.25 -18.99
CA LYS A 222 -3.50 5.10 -19.49
C LYS A 222 -4.78 5.09 -18.65
N GLY A 223 -5.23 6.31 -18.33
CA GLY A 223 -6.65 6.66 -18.23
C GLY A 223 -7.23 6.87 -16.83
N ASN A 224 -6.84 6.06 -15.85
CA ASN A 224 -7.32 6.16 -14.46
C ASN A 224 -6.18 6.10 -13.42
N ALA A 225 -4.93 6.21 -13.88
CA ALA A 225 -3.72 6.02 -13.07
C ALA A 225 -3.32 7.24 -12.23
N ILE A 226 -4.19 8.25 -12.09
CA ILE A 226 -4.00 9.23 -11.03
C ILE A 226 -4.56 8.59 -9.77
N SER A 227 -3.66 8.03 -8.95
CA SER A 227 -3.99 7.51 -7.62
C SER A 227 -4.93 8.48 -6.89
N HIS A 228 -5.93 7.95 -6.18
CA HIS A 228 -6.85 8.74 -5.34
C HIS A 228 -6.09 9.76 -4.46
N ILE A 229 -4.89 9.37 -4.02
CA ILE A 229 -3.95 10.18 -3.25
C ILE A 229 -3.49 11.41 -4.05
N SER A 230 -3.07 11.23 -5.30
CA SER A 230 -2.68 12.31 -6.19
C SER A 230 -3.84 13.29 -6.43
N GLN A 231 -5.09 12.78 -6.53
CA GLN A 231 -6.27 13.65 -6.61
C GLN A 231 -6.49 14.46 -5.33
N MET A 232 -6.26 13.87 -4.15
CA MET A 232 -6.34 14.56 -2.86
C MET A 232 -5.24 15.62 -2.72
N VAL A 233 -4.01 15.33 -3.14
CA VAL A 233 -2.89 16.28 -3.15
C VAL A 233 -3.23 17.48 -4.04
N ILE A 234 -3.73 17.24 -5.26
CA ILE A 234 -4.17 18.30 -6.18
C ILE A 234 -5.27 19.16 -5.55
N LYS A 235 -6.27 18.56 -4.88
CA LYS A 235 -7.32 19.31 -4.17
C LYS A 235 -6.76 20.15 -3.02
N SER A 236 -5.78 19.62 -2.27
CA SER A 236 -5.14 20.34 -1.16
C SER A 236 -4.35 21.55 -1.66
N LEU A 237 -3.53 21.38 -2.70
CA LEU A 237 -2.76 22.45 -3.32
C LEU A 237 -3.67 23.55 -3.89
N LYS A 238 -4.79 23.18 -4.52
CA LYS A 238 -5.79 24.15 -5.00
C LYS A 238 -6.36 25.00 -3.87
N ARG A 239 -6.63 24.43 -2.69
CA ARG A 239 -7.11 25.18 -1.51
C ARG A 239 -6.06 26.17 -0.99
N GLN A 240 -4.80 25.75 -0.91
CA GLN A 240 -3.70 26.64 -0.47
C GLN A 240 -3.52 27.82 -1.44
N ILE A 241 -3.58 27.58 -2.75
CA ILE A 241 -3.51 28.66 -3.75
C ILE A 241 -4.68 29.64 -3.60
N LEU A 242 -5.88 29.14 -3.28
CA LEU A 242 -7.05 29.99 -3.07
C LEU A 242 -6.86 30.90 -1.85
N GLN A 243 -6.43 30.33 -0.72
CA GLN A 243 -6.14 31.08 0.51
C GLN A 243 -5.07 32.16 0.29
N LEU A 244 -3.98 31.82 -0.39
CA LEU A 244 -2.92 32.79 -0.70
C LEU A 244 -3.41 33.93 -1.60
N ARG A 245 -4.34 33.64 -2.52
CA ARG A 245 -4.97 34.69 -3.34
C ARG A 245 -5.85 35.61 -2.51
N ASP A 246 -6.63 35.07 -1.58
CA ASP A 246 -7.47 35.85 -0.67
C ASP A 246 -6.66 36.70 0.31
N GLU A 247 -5.49 36.22 0.73
CA GLU A 247 -4.57 36.99 1.54
C GLU A 247 -3.92 38.12 0.73
N ASN A 248 -3.47 37.84 -0.49
CA ASN A 248 -2.90 38.86 -1.38
C ASN A 248 -3.90 39.96 -1.72
N THR A 249 -5.18 39.63 -1.96
CA THR A 249 -6.22 40.64 -2.23
C THR A 249 -6.47 41.52 -1.01
N LYS A 250 -6.49 40.96 0.20
CA LYS A 250 -6.57 41.73 1.46
C LYS A 250 -5.36 42.63 1.71
N ILE A 251 -4.17 42.19 1.32
CA ILE A 251 -2.95 43.00 1.43
C ILE A 251 -3.03 44.18 0.45
N LEU A 252 -3.43 43.92 -0.81
CA LEU A 252 -3.58 44.95 -1.83
C LEU A 252 -4.63 46.00 -1.45
N SER A 253 -5.78 45.59 -0.88
CA SER A 253 -6.79 46.54 -0.41
C SER A 253 -6.27 47.42 0.73
N LYS A 254 -5.52 46.84 1.68
CA LYS A 254 -4.89 47.60 2.77
C LYS A 254 -3.78 48.55 2.30
N MET A 255 -3.06 48.20 1.24
CA MET A 255 -2.06 49.09 0.62
C MET A 255 -2.74 50.27 -0.08
N ALA A 256 -3.83 50.03 -0.81
CA ALA A 256 -4.61 51.08 -1.45
C ALA A 256 -5.25 52.05 -0.43
N GLU A 257 -5.71 51.56 0.72
CA GLU A 257 -6.22 52.39 1.82
C GLU A 257 -5.11 53.24 2.47
N LYS A 258 -3.86 52.75 2.52
CA LYS A 258 -2.71 53.51 3.01
C LYS A 258 -2.22 54.56 2.02
N GLU A 259 -2.28 54.30 0.71
CA GLU A 259 -1.90 55.26 -0.33
C GLU A 259 -2.97 56.34 -0.57
N GLY A 260 -4.23 56.09 -0.18
CA GLY A 260 -5.30 57.09 -0.15
C GLY A 260 -5.29 58.01 1.08
N GLY A 261 -4.38 57.80 2.02
CA GLY A 261 -4.19 58.63 3.21
C GLY A 261 -3.40 59.91 2.90
N ASN A 262 -4.13 60.99 2.62
CA ASN A 262 -3.80 62.42 2.75
C ASN A 262 -2.32 62.87 2.47
N PRO A 263 -2.04 63.62 1.39
CA PRO A 263 -0.71 64.21 1.13
C PRO A 263 -0.31 65.35 2.10
N ALA A 264 -1.04 65.58 3.20
CA ALA A 264 -0.94 66.79 4.02
C ALA A 264 0.19 66.79 5.07
N ASP A 265 0.94 65.70 5.25
CA ASP A 265 2.01 65.64 6.28
C ASP A 265 3.45 65.62 5.71
N LYS A 266 3.65 65.87 4.40
CA LYS A 266 5.00 65.94 3.79
C LYS A 266 5.59 67.36 3.71
N GLU A 267 5.00 68.33 4.39
CA GLU A 267 5.48 69.72 4.44
C GLU A 267 5.90 70.16 5.85
N LYS A 268 6.59 69.30 6.62
CA LYS A 268 7.32 69.72 7.82
C LYS A 268 8.58 68.89 8.04
N ASP A 269 9.48 68.91 7.06
CA ASP A 269 10.90 68.57 7.26
C ASP A 269 11.76 69.39 6.27
N GLY A 270 11.49 70.69 6.24
CA GLY A 270 12.38 71.69 5.64
C GLY A 270 12.91 72.57 6.75
N GLU A 271 14.04 72.18 7.36
CA GLU A 271 15.09 73.05 7.94
C GLU A 271 15.93 72.30 8.97
N ARG A 272 17.02 71.67 8.51
CA ARG A 272 18.36 71.75 9.17
C ARG A 272 19.41 71.03 8.33
N THR A 273 20.00 71.77 7.40
CA THR A 273 21.39 71.50 6.98
C THR A 273 22.21 72.74 7.34
N HIS A 274 22.99 72.60 8.40
CA HIS A 274 24.00 73.56 8.79
C HIS A 274 25.35 72.82 8.76
N TYR A 275 26.23 73.18 7.82
CA TYR A 275 27.70 73.07 7.87
C TYR A 275 28.29 73.82 6.65
N PRO A 276 29.56 74.28 6.70
CA PRO A 276 29.86 75.71 6.68
C PRO A 276 30.44 76.25 5.37
N ASP A 277 30.42 77.59 5.30
CA ASP A 277 30.99 78.50 4.30
C ASP A 277 32.50 78.28 4.11
N ASN A 278 32.90 77.89 2.89
CA ASN A 278 34.29 77.91 2.44
C ASN A 278 34.42 79.02 1.38
N ARG A 279 34.80 80.22 1.84
CA ARG A 279 35.34 81.25 0.96
C ARG A 279 36.77 80.88 0.58
N GLN A 280 36.96 80.58 -0.70
CA GLN A 280 38.23 80.79 -1.38
C GLN A 280 38.32 82.28 -1.73
N ASP A 281 39.24 82.99 -1.09
CA ASP A 281 39.76 84.25 -1.62
C ASP A 281 40.76 83.94 -2.73
N SER A 282 40.55 84.58 -3.88
CA SER A 282 41.49 84.64 -4.99
C SER A 282 42.22 85.98 -4.97
N SER A 283 43.54 85.95 -4.72
CA SER A 283 44.58 86.82 -5.29
C SER A 283 45.95 86.28 -4.95
#